data_AF-A0A1I6F7X3-F1
#
_entry.id   AF-A0A1I6F7X3-F1
#
_cell.length_a   1.000
_cell.length_b   1.000
_cell.length_c   1.000
_cell.angle_alpha   90.00
_cell.angle_beta   90.00
_cell.angle_gamma   90.00
#
_symmetry.space_group_name_H-M   'P 1'
#
loop_
_entity.id
_entity.type
_entity.pdbx_description
1 polymer ?
#
loop_
_entity_poly.entity_id
_entity_poly.type
_entity_poly.pdbx_seq_one_letter_code
_entity_poly.pdbx_strand_id
1 'polypeptide(L)'
;MQLVTEDNITALAEQRWATAKDPRTAQLLTALVRHLHDFAREVRLTEAEWMAAIQWLTATGQISDEKREEFILASDVLGLSMLVVQMNHQFSPEATPATVLGPFHIDGSPELGFGGDMSDDVTGTPLYLTGTVRSLDGSPVSGAVLDVWQADADGAYEAQLDVDEARLRAKYRAEQDGTYCVRTITPKGYAIPMDGPVGALIEQTEISYFRPAHVHFLLTADGFEPLITHLFEEGAEYLDSDVVFGTKQELVVRFEPREPGVTPDGGLSEVPWVLAEYDFVLQPCAPQ
;
A
#
# COMPACT_ATOMS: atom_id res chain seq x y z
N MET A 1 40.06 7.18 28.90
CA MET A 1 39.17 6.05 28.57
C MET A 1 37.98 6.14 29.51
N GLN A 2 36.82 6.61 29.04
CA GLN A 2 35.60 6.61 29.86
C GLN A 2 35.02 5.18 29.86
N LEU A 3 34.74 4.64 31.03
CA LEU A 3 33.98 3.41 31.16
C LEU A 3 32.50 3.70 30.85
N VAL A 4 31.81 2.70 30.27
CA VAL A 4 30.40 2.83 29.89
C VAL A 4 29.53 2.87 31.15
N THR A 5 28.57 3.79 31.19
CA THR A 5 27.52 3.92 32.21
C THR A 5 26.17 4.10 31.51
N GLU A 6 25.08 3.92 32.25
CA GLU A 6 23.72 4.19 31.74
C GLU A 6 23.57 5.62 31.18
N ASP A 7 24.19 6.60 31.86
CA ASP A 7 24.14 8.01 31.44
C ASP A 7 24.92 8.29 30.15
N ASN A 8 26.06 7.61 29.93
CA ASN A 8 26.97 7.95 28.84
C ASN A 8 26.90 6.99 27.63
N ILE A 9 26.25 5.83 27.75
CA ILE A 9 26.25 4.80 26.71
C ILE A 9 25.66 5.29 25.40
N THR A 10 24.66 6.17 25.44
CA THR A 10 24.03 6.73 24.22
C THR A 10 25.01 7.62 23.47
N ALA A 11 25.64 8.58 24.14
CA ALA A 11 26.64 9.44 23.52
C ALA A 11 27.83 8.64 22.96
N LEU A 12 28.29 7.61 23.68
CA LEU A 12 29.37 6.74 23.22
C LEU A 12 28.95 5.91 21.98
N ALA A 13 27.72 5.40 21.94
CA ALA A 13 27.21 4.65 20.80
C ALA A 13 27.02 5.56 19.57
N GLU A 14 26.42 6.74 19.75
CA GLU A 14 26.30 7.78 18.71
C GLU A 14 27.66 8.14 18.11
N GLN A 15 28.68 8.39 18.95
CA GLN A 15 30.03 8.68 18.49
C GLN A 15 30.64 7.57 17.62
N ARG A 16 30.34 6.30 17.94
CA ARG A 16 30.83 5.15 17.15
C ARG A 16 30.12 5.07 15.80
N TRP A 17 28.79 5.17 15.78
CA TRP A 17 28.01 5.13 14.54
C TRP A 17 28.27 6.34 13.63
N ALA A 18 28.61 7.49 14.20
CA ALA A 18 29.02 8.67 13.46
C ALA A 18 30.32 8.47 12.64
N THR A 19 31.10 7.42 12.90
CA THR A 19 32.31 7.09 12.11
C THR A 19 32.03 6.30 10.82
N ALA A 20 30.76 6.02 10.49
CA ALA A 20 30.42 5.34 9.24
C ALA A 20 31.01 6.09 8.03
N LYS A 21 31.51 5.35 7.04
CA LYS A 21 32.17 5.92 5.86
C LYS A 21 31.22 6.76 5.01
N ASP A 22 29.97 6.35 4.95
CA ASP A 22 28.91 7.07 4.25
C ASP A 22 28.24 8.07 5.22
N PRO A 23 28.23 9.38 4.89
CA PRO A 23 27.63 10.40 5.76
C PRO A 23 26.14 10.18 6.05
N ARG A 24 25.38 9.64 5.09
CA ARG A 24 23.95 9.38 5.29
C ARG A 24 23.73 8.23 6.26
N THR A 25 24.49 7.16 6.12
CA THR A 25 24.50 6.02 7.06
C THR A 25 24.86 6.47 8.47
N ALA A 26 25.88 7.33 8.63
CA ALA A 26 26.25 7.91 9.92
C ALA A 26 25.07 8.68 10.54
N GLN A 27 24.40 9.53 9.75
CA GLN A 27 23.23 10.28 10.19
C GLN A 27 22.09 9.37 10.65
N LEU A 28 21.73 8.36 9.84
CA LEU A 28 20.62 7.44 10.10
C LEU A 28 20.85 6.61 11.37
N LEU A 29 22.02 5.99 11.51
CA LEU A 29 22.31 5.10 12.63
C LEU A 29 22.52 5.85 13.95
N THR A 30 23.07 7.07 13.89
CA THR A 30 23.16 7.95 15.07
C THR A 30 21.77 8.31 15.59
N ALA A 31 20.85 8.70 14.70
CA ALA A 31 19.47 9.02 15.09
C ALA A 31 18.72 7.79 15.62
N LEU A 32 18.83 6.64 14.93
CA LEU A 32 18.21 5.39 15.36
C LEU A 32 18.64 5.00 16.79
N VAL A 33 19.94 5.03 17.07
CA VAL A 33 20.48 4.68 18.39
C VAL A 33 19.97 5.60 19.48
N ARG A 34 19.87 6.90 19.19
CA ARG A 34 19.32 7.87 20.14
C ARG A 34 17.89 7.50 20.50
N HIS A 35 17.02 7.38 19.50
CA HIS A 35 15.60 7.09 19.72
C HIS A 35 15.38 5.71 20.36
N LEU A 36 16.17 4.69 20.00
CA LEU A 36 16.10 3.36 20.60
C LEU A 36 16.47 3.38 22.08
N HIS A 37 17.54 4.08 22.45
CA HIS A 37 17.94 4.21 23.86
C HIS A 37 16.97 5.08 24.66
N ASP A 38 16.42 6.15 24.07
CA ASP A 38 15.43 7.00 24.71
C ASP A 38 14.13 6.21 24.98
N PHE A 39 13.65 5.42 24.01
CA PHE A 39 12.54 4.48 24.21
C PHE A 39 12.80 3.51 25.38
N ALA A 40 13.97 2.86 25.39
CA ALA A 40 14.30 1.90 26.45
C ALA A 40 14.30 2.54 27.85
N ARG A 41 14.75 3.80 27.96
CA ARG A 41 14.70 4.55 29.23
C ARG A 41 13.29 5.00 29.59
N GLU A 42 12.53 5.48 28.62
CA GLU A 42 11.16 5.96 28.80
C GLU A 42 10.28 4.89 29.44
N VAL A 43 10.34 3.66 28.91
CA VAL A 43 9.54 2.53 29.41
C VAL A 43 10.22 1.75 30.52
N ARG A 44 11.48 2.03 30.82
CA ARG A 44 12.35 1.24 31.72
C ARG A 44 12.37 -0.23 31.33
N LEU A 45 12.72 -0.49 30.08
CA LEU A 45 12.70 -1.82 29.46
C LEU A 45 13.46 -2.85 30.30
N THR A 46 12.77 -3.93 30.69
CA THR A 46 13.38 -5.01 31.47
C THR A 46 14.13 -5.99 30.58
N GLU A 47 15.03 -6.79 31.17
CA GLU A 47 15.75 -7.85 30.44
C GLU A 47 14.80 -8.89 29.82
N ALA A 48 13.68 -9.17 30.50
CA ALA A 48 12.67 -10.11 30.01
C ALA A 48 11.91 -9.55 28.80
N GLU A 49 11.47 -8.29 28.86
CA GLU A 49 10.81 -7.62 27.73
C GLU A 49 11.77 -7.43 26.54
N TRP A 50 13.03 -7.08 26.81
CA TRP A 50 14.06 -7.02 25.78
C TRP A 50 14.26 -8.37 25.10
N MET A 51 14.37 -9.46 25.88
CA MET A 51 14.52 -10.80 25.31
C MET A 51 13.29 -11.21 24.49
N ALA A 52 12.08 -10.88 24.96
CA ALA A 52 10.85 -11.11 24.21
C ALA A 52 10.83 -10.34 22.88
N ALA A 53 11.27 -9.08 22.86
CA ALA A 53 11.40 -8.29 21.64
C ALA A 53 12.43 -8.89 20.66
N ILE A 54 13.56 -9.37 21.16
CA ILE A 54 14.57 -10.07 20.33
C ILE A 54 14.00 -11.35 19.72
N GLN A 55 13.25 -12.13 20.50
CA GLN A 55 12.58 -13.33 20.00
C GLN A 55 11.51 -13.00 18.96
N TRP A 56 10.74 -11.94 19.18
CA TRP A 56 9.75 -11.46 18.21
C TRP A 56 10.41 -11.05 16.89
N LEU A 57 11.46 -10.20 16.93
CA LEU A 57 12.22 -9.81 15.73
C LEU A 57 12.84 -11.02 15.00
N THR A 58 13.31 -12.00 15.76
CA THR A 58 13.85 -13.25 15.20
C THR A 58 12.76 -14.04 14.47
N ALA A 59 11.59 -14.20 15.08
CA ALA A 59 10.46 -14.90 14.47
C ALA A 59 9.93 -14.17 13.23
N THR A 60 9.87 -12.82 13.27
CA THR A 60 9.46 -11.99 12.13
C THR A 60 10.38 -12.22 10.94
N GLY A 61 11.70 -12.29 11.14
CA GLY A 61 12.64 -12.60 10.07
C GLY A 61 12.59 -14.05 9.58
N GLN A 62 12.21 -15.01 10.44
CA GLN A 62 12.17 -16.43 10.09
C GLN A 62 10.93 -16.83 9.28
N ILE A 63 9.82 -16.11 9.45
CA ILE A 63 8.58 -16.38 8.71
C ILE A 63 8.54 -15.65 7.36
N SER A 64 9.37 -14.63 7.15
CA SER A 64 9.49 -13.97 5.85
C SER A 64 10.11 -14.87 4.78
N ASP A 65 9.57 -14.82 3.57
CA ASP A 65 10.04 -15.51 2.37
C ASP A 65 9.73 -14.69 1.09
N GLU A 66 9.86 -15.29 -0.10
CA GLU A 66 9.62 -14.61 -1.38
C GLU A 66 8.17 -14.12 -1.58
N LYS A 67 7.20 -14.66 -0.84
CA LYS A 67 5.78 -14.31 -0.92
C LYS A 67 5.28 -13.54 0.31
N ARG A 68 5.98 -13.63 1.44
CA ARG A 68 5.61 -13.02 2.71
C ARG A 68 6.72 -12.15 3.26
N GLU A 69 6.44 -10.88 3.49
CA GLU A 69 7.37 -9.95 4.14
C GLU A 69 6.80 -9.45 5.48
N GLU A 70 7.02 -10.22 6.55
CA GLU A 70 6.47 -9.91 7.88
C GLU A 70 7.07 -8.62 8.48
N PHE A 71 8.31 -8.25 8.13
CA PHE A 71 8.88 -6.96 8.52
C PHE A 71 8.21 -5.76 7.84
N ILE A 72 7.73 -5.93 6.60
CA ILE A 72 6.91 -4.92 5.93
C ILE A 72 5.57 -4.82 6.65
N LEU A 73 4.92 -5.95 6.94
CA LEU A 73 3.67 -5.97 7.70
C LEU A 73 3.82 -5.32 9.09
N ALA A 74 4.93 -5.58 9.79
CA ALA A 74 5.26 -4.91 11.04
C ALA A 74 5.39 -3.39 10.89
N SER A 75 6.05 -2.93 9.81
CA SER A 75 6.16 -1.51 9.47
C SER A 75 4.78 -0.90 9.17
N ASP A 76 3.90 -1.65 8.51
CA ASP A 76 2.54 -1.23 8.15
C ASP A 76 1.67 -1.01 9.40
N VAL A 77 1.59 -2.00 10.30
CA VAL A 77 0.74 -1.91 11.51
C VAL A 77 1.29 -0.94 12.56
N LEU A 78 2.58 -0.60 12.51
CA LEU A 78 3.17 0.47 13.31
C LEU A 78 3.00 1.86 12.68
N GLY A 79 2.43 1.95 11.47
CA GLY A 79 2.25 3.19 10.72
C GLY A 79 3.53 3.76 10.12
N LEU A 80 4.66 3.07 10.22
CA LEU A 80 5.95 3.53 9.69
C LEU A 80 5.93 3.59 8.17
N SER A 81 5.34 2.60 7.49
CA SER A 81 5.26 2.57 6.03
C SER A 81 4.51 3.78 5.49
N MET A 82 3.34 4.09 6.07
CA MET A 82 2.55 5.27 5.69
C MET A 82 3.27 6.58 6.01
N LEU A 83 3.96 6.68 7.15
CA LEU A 83 4.77 7.85 7.47
C LEU A 83 5.89 8.07 6.45
N VAL A 84 6.60 7.01 6.05
CA VAL A 84 7.64 7.06 5.02
C VAL A 84 7.05 7.52 3.68
N VAL A 85 5.90 6.98 3.26
CA VAL A 85 5.21 7.42 2.04
C VAL A 85 4.89 8.92 2.12
N GLN A 86 4.29 9.39 3.22
CA GLN A 86 3.92 10.80 3.36
C GLN A 86 5.13 11.75 3.36
N MET A 87 6.27 11.34 3.93
CA MET A 87 7.48 12.17 3.92
C MET A 87 8.14 12.29 2.54
N ASN A 88 8.02 11.26 1.69
CA ASN A 88 8.72 11.19 0.41
C ASN A 88 7.82 11.54 -0.80
N HIS A 89 6.50 11.50 -0.64
CA HIS A 89 5.53 11.86 -1.67
C HIS A 89 4.77 13.14 -1.26
N GLN A 90 5.51 14.23 -1.08
CA GLN A 90 4.95 15.57 -0.82
C GLN A 90 4.42 16.18 -2.12
N PHE A 91 3.40 15.55 -2.69
CA PHE A 91 2.74 16.04 -3.89
C PHE A 91 1.94 17.31 -3.59
N SER A 92 1.62 18.06 -4.65
CA SER A 92 0.67 19.17 -4.55
C SER A 92 -0.65 18.69 -3.92
N PRO A 93 -1.35 19.52 -3.11
CA PRO A 93 -2.66 19.15 -2.56
C PRO A 93 -3.71 18.76 -3.61
N GLU A 94 -3.54 19.23 -4.85
CA GLU A 94 -4.39 18.91 -6.01
C GLU A 94 -4.02 17.58 -6.68
N ALA A 95 -2.85 17.00 -6.38
CA ALA A 95 -2.46 15.68 -6.87
C ALA A 95 -3.23 14.58 -6.12
N THR A 96 -3.42 13.44 -6.76
CA THR A 96 -3.96 12.26 -6.07
C THR A 96 -2.99 11.84 -4.96
N PRO A 97 -3.46 11.66 -3.70
CA PRO A 97 -2.58 11.29 -2.61
C PRO A 97 -1.97 9.89 -2.80
N ALA A 98 -0.69 9.75 -2.50
CA ALA A 98 -0.03 8.44 -2.43
C ALA A 98 -0.40 7.68 -1.15
N THR A 99 -0.36 6.35 -1.19
CA THR A 99 -0.46 5.45 -0.02
C THR A 99 0.50 4.27 -0.17
N VAL A 100 0.56 3.38 0.82
CA VAL A 100 1.49 2.23 0.83
C VAL A 100 1.25 1.30 -0.35
N LEU A 101 2.30 0.66 -0.86
CA LEU A 101 2.18 -0.40 -1.88
C LEU A 101 1.45 -1.63 -1.33
N GLY A 102 1.68 -1.96 -0.07
CA GLY A 102 1.30 -3.24 0.52
C GLY A 102 2.18 -4.39 0.00
N PRO A 103 2.06 -5.59 0.61
CA PRO A 103 2.97 -6.70 0.35
C PRO A 103 2.58 -7.57 -0.87
N PHE A 104 1.47 -7.28 -1.54
CA PHE A 104 0.87 -8.18 -2.54
C PHE A 104 1.03 -7.73 -4.00
N HIS A 105 1.83 -6.69 -4.27
CA HIS A 105 2.16 -6.34 -5.64
C HIS A 105 3.11 -7.40 -6.23
N ILE A 106 2.81 -7.88 -7.44
CA ILE A 106 3.60 -8.85 -8.18
C ILE A 106 4.00 -8.22 -9.51
N ASP A 107 5.30 -8.18 -9.79
CA ASP A 107 5.81 -7.69 -11.07
C ASP A 107 5.31 -8.55 -12.25
N GLY A 108 5.17 -7.92 -13.41
CA GLY A 108 4.79 -8.62 -14.64
C GLY A 108 3.29 -8.92 -14.76
N SER A 109 2.43 -8.02 -14.27
CA SER A 109 0.99 -8.01 -14.59
C SER A 109 0.75 -8.08 -16.11
N PRO A 110 -0.23 -8.90 -16.57
CA PRO A 110 -0.59 -8.98 -17.99
C PRO A 110 -1.13 -7.64 -18.49
N GLU A 111 -0.86 -7.30 -19.75
CA GLU A 111 -1.43 -6.08 -20.37
C GLU A 111 -2.84 -6.36 -20.90
N LEU A 112 -3.80 -5.51 -20.53
CA LEU A 112 -5.17 -5.53 -21.02
C LEU A 112 -5.51 -4.21 -21.71
N GLY A 113 -6.40 -4.27 -22.71
CA GLY A 113 -6.93 -3.10 -23.39
C GLY A 113 -7.97 -2.35 -22.56
N PHE A 114 -8.48 -1.24 -23.10
CA PHE A 114 -9.56 -0.45 -22.49
C PHE A 114 -10.78 -1.34 -22.17
N GLY A 115 -11.14 -1.45 -20.88
CA GLY A 115 -12.24 -2.31 -20.42
C GLY A 115 -11.97 -3.81 -20.45
N GLY A 116 -10.73 -4.24 -20.71
CA GLY A 116 -10.34 -5.65 -20.58
C GLY A 116 -10.56 -6.14 -19.16
N ASP A 117 -11.03 -7.38 -19.00
CA ASP A 117 -11.42 -7.93 -17.70
C ASP A 117 -10.24 -8.62 -17.02
N MET A 118 -9.74 -8.06 -15.91
CA MET A 118 -8.65 -8.69 -15.13
C MET A 118 -9.13 -9.76 -14.15
N SER A 119 -10.44 -10.01 -14.06
CA SER A 119 -10.97 -11.05 -13.18
C SER A 119 -10.89 -12.46 -13.76
N ASP A 120 -10.76 -12.61 -15.10
CA ASP A 120 -10.56 -13.88 -15.80
C ASP A 120 -11.35 -15.08 -15.19
N ASP A 121 -12.68 -14.96 -15.18
CA ASP A 121 -13.66 -15.92 -14.63
C ASP A 121 -13.73 -16.06 -13.09
N VAL A 122 -12.99 -15.24 -12.33
CA VAL A 122 -13.18 -15.17 -10.87
C VAL A 122 -14.58 -14.67 -10.54
N THR A 123 -15.29 -15.43 -9.70
CA THR A 123 -16.65 -15.10 -9.31
C THR A 123 -16.69 -13.81 -8.50
N GLY A 124 -17.54 -12.87 -8.91
CA GLY A 124 -17.80 -11.63 -8.20
C GLY A 124 -18.77 -10.74 -8.97
N THR A 125 -19.21 -9.66 -8.35
CA THR A 125 -20.02 -8.64 -9.04
C THR A 125 -19.12 -7.83 -9.96
N PRO A 126 -19.39 -7.73 -11.27
CA PRO A 126 -18.55 -6.94 -12.17
C PRO A 126 -18.44 -5.49 -11.72
N LEU A 127 -17.22 -4.96 -11.74
CA LEU A 127 -16.86 -3.61 -11.38
C LEU A 127 -16.13 -2.96 -12.56
N TYR A 128 -16.60 -1.78 -12.95
CA TYR A 128 -15.93 -0.90 -13.88
C TYR A 128 -15.40 0.32 -13.13
N LEU A 129 -14.09 0.52 -13.16
CA LEU A 129 -13.41 1.70 -12.65
C LEU A 129 -12.94 2.55 -13.83
N THR A 130 -13.46 3.76 -13.95
CA THR A 130 -13.18 4.64 -15.10
C THR A 130 -12.99 6.09 -14.68
N GLY A 131 -12.36 6.87 -15.55
CA GLY A 131 -12.13 8.29 -15.36
C GLY A 131 -10.98 8.76 -16.23
N THR A 132 -10.30 9.82 -15.80
CA THR A 132 -9.16 10.41 -16.53
C THR A 132 -7.89 10.45 -15.69
N VAL A 133 -6.74 10.25 -16.35
CA VAL A 133 -5.42 10.57 -15.81
C VAL A 133 -5.02 11.94 -16.34
N ARG A 134 -4.80 12.89 -15.44
CA ARG A 134 -4.44 14.29 -15.77
C ARG A 134 -3.23 14.78 -14.99
N SER A 135 -2.61 15.83 -15.49
CA SER A 135 -1.58 16.62 -14.79
C SER A 135 -2.23 17.66 -13.87
N LEU A 136 -1.42 18.29 -13.01
CA LEU A 136 -1.84 19.38 -12.12
C LEU A 136 -2.46 20.59 -12.85
N ASP A 137 -2.08 20.82 -14.11
CA ASP A 137 -2.64 21.89 -14.95
C ASP A 137 -3.96 21.49 -15.65
N GLY A 138 -4.44 20.27 -15.41
CA GLY A 138 -5.64 19.70 -16.01
C GLY A 138 -5.44 19.09 -17.40
N SER A 139 -4.23 19.12 -17.96
CA SER A 139 -3.94 18.45 -19.24
C SER A 139 -4.02 16.92 -19.11
N PRO A 140 -4.53 16.20 -20.12
CA PRO A 140 -4.58 14.74 -20.08
C PRO A 140 -3.17 14.14 -20.16
N VAL A 141 -2.93 13.07 -19.39
CA VAL A 141 -1.68 12.31 -19.43
C VAL A 141 -1.89 11.06 -20.29
N SER A 142 -1.69 11.23 -21.59
CA SER A 142 -1.78 10.14 -22.57
C SER A 142 -0.77 9.03 -22.29
N GLY A 143 -1.22 7.77 -22.38
CA GLY A 143 -0.33 6.61 -22.29
C GLY A 143 0.20 6.30 -20.89
N ALA A 144 -0.30 6.98 -19.85
CA ALA A 144 -0.05 6.60 -18.47
C ALA A 144 -0.38 5.12 -18.26
N VAL A 145 0.52 4.37 -17.64
CA VAL A 145 0.31 2.97 -17.30
C VAL A 145 -0.31 2.89 -15.92
N LEU A 146 -1.41 2.15 -15.79
CA LEU A 146 -2.06 1.81 -14.54
C LEU A 146 -1.81 0.32 -14.28
N ASP A 147 -0.89 -0.03 -13.39
CA ASP A 147 -0.74 -1.39 -12.87
C ASP A 147 -1.70 -1.55 -11.70
N VAL A 148 -2.68 -2.45 -11.83
CA VAL A 148 -3.83 -2.58 -10.93
C VAL A 148 -3.82 -3.96 -10.32
N TRP A 149 -4.08 -4.06 -9.02
CA TRP A 149 -4.26 -5.35 -8.33
C TRP A 149 -5.24 -5.22 -7.16
N GLN A 150 -5.88 -6.31 -6.78
CA GLN A 150 -6.84 -6.35 -5.67
C GLN A 150 -6.99 -7.75 -5.06
N ALA A 151 -7.66 -7.80 -3.91
CA ALA A 151 -8.22 -9.04 -3.38
C ALA A 151 -9.48 -9.45 -4.16
N ASP A 152 -9.79 -10.75 -4.14
CA ASP A 152 -11.04 -11.31 -4.67
C ASP A 152 -12.25 -11.10 -3.74
N ALA A 153 -13.40 -11.68 -4.11
CA ALA A 153 -14.64 -11.62 -3.35
C ALA A 153 -14.59 -12.36 -2.00
N ASP A 154 -13.55 -13.15 -1.75
CA ASP A 154 -13.29 -13.81 -0.47
C ASP A 154 -12.22 -13.08 0.36
N GLY A 155 -11.57 -12.07 -0.21
CA GLY A 155 -10.53 -11.27 0.45
C GLY A 155 -9.11 -11.81 0.28
N ALA A 156 -8.85 -12.64 -0.73
CA ALA A 156 -7.53 -13.20 -1.00
C ALA A 156 -6.86 -12.58 -2.24
N TYR A 157 -5.55 -12.34 -2.17
CA TYR A 157 -4.72 -11.99 -3.33
C TYR A 157 -4.12 -13.25 -3.96
N GLU A 158 -3.74 -13.18 -5.24
CA GLU A 158 -3.00 -14.22 -5.96
C GLU A 158 -1.80 -14.75 -5.15
N ALA A 159 -1.03 -13.86 -4.52
CA ALA A 159 0.15 -14.22 -3.72
C ALA A 159 -0.14 -15.22 -2.58
N GLN A 160 -1.39 -15.28 -2.13
CA GLN A 160 -1.85 -16.13 -1.03
C GLN A 160 -2.52 -17.42 -1.52
N LEU A 161 -2.70 -17.57 -2.83
CA LEU A 161 -3.36 -18.70 -3.45
C LEU A 161 -2.34 -19.62 -4.15
N ASP A 162 -2.68 -20.90 -4.27
CA ASP A 162 -1.91 -21.87 -5.05
C ASP A 162 -2.43 -21.87 -6.49
N VAL A 163 -2.07 -20.83 -7.24
CA VAL A 163 -2.47 -20.62 -8.65
C VAL A 163 -1.25 -20.30 -9.51
N ASP A 164 -1.26 -20.79 -10.75
CA ASP A 164 -0.15 -20.63 -11.70
C ASP A 164 -0.33 -19.43 -12.65
N GLU A 165 -1.54 -18.86 -12.72
CA GLU A 165 -1.92 -17.79 -13.64
C GLU A 165 -2.16 -16.47 -12.91
N ALA A 166 -1.91 -15.35 -13.61
CA ALA A 166 -2.17 -14.02 -13.08
C ALA A 166 -3.67 -13.84 -12.79
N ARG A 167 -4.01 -13.38 -11.59
CA ARG A 167 -5.40 -13.26 -11.13
C ARG A 167 -5.64 -11.91 -10.48
N LEU A 168 -6.66 -11.19 -10.95
CA LEU A 168 -7.07 -9.88 -10.43
C LEU A 168 -5.94 -8.85 -10.40
N ARG A 169 -5.02 -8.96 -11.36
CA ARG A 169 -4.00 -7.96 -11.64
C ARG A 169 -3.82 -7.79 -13.14
N ALA A 170 -3.65 -6.55 -13.57
CA ALA A 170 -3.39 -6.22 -14.97
C ALA A 170 -2.81 -4.82 -15.12
N LYS A 171 -2.13 -4.59 -16.23
CA LYS A 171 -1.70 -3.26 -16.69
C LYS A 171 -2.66 -2.75 -17.75
N TYR A 172 -3.14 -1.54 -17.52
CA TYR A 172 -3.93 -0.76 -18.48
C TYR A 172 -3.13 0.46 -18.92
N ARG A 173 -3.54 1.08 -20.04
CA ARG A 173 -3.00 2.35 -20.50
C ARG A 173 -4.11 3.37 -20.68
N ALA A 174 -3.87 4.58 -20.19
CA ALA A 174 -4.72 5.71 -20.49
C ALA A 174 -4.68 6.03 -21.99
N GLU A 175 -5.83 6.31 -22.58
CA GLU A 175 -6.00 6.72 -23.97
C GLU A 175 -5.40 8.12 -24.23
N GLN A 176 -5.45 8.58 -25.49
CA GLN A 176 -4.86 9.87 -25.88
C GLN A 176 -5.47 11.08 -25.16
N ASP A 177 -6.74 10.99 -24.78
CA ASP A 177 -7.45 12.01 -24.01
C ASP A 177 -7.32 11.79 -22.48
N GLY A 178 -6.45 10.87 -22.06
CA GLY A 178 -6.23 10.52 -20.66
C GLY A 178 -7.28 9.59 -20.07
N THR A 179 -8.31 9.19 -20.82
CA THR A 179 -9.35 8.29 -20.29
C THR A 179 -8.82 6.89 -20.03
N TYR A 180 -9.32 6.23 -18.99
CA TYR A 180 -9.03 4.84 -18.70
C TYR A 180 -10.31 4.07 -18.33
N CYS A 181 -10.29 2.76 -18.52
CA CYS A 181 -11.35 1.86 -18.07
C CYS A 181 -10.74 0.53 -17.64
N VAL A 182 -10.85 0.23 -16.35
CA VAL A 182 -10.46 -1.04 -15.73
C VAL A 182 -11.73 -1.83 -15.48
N ARG A 183 -11.74 -3.10 -15.88
CA ARG A 183 -12.84 -4.04 -15.59
C ARG A 183 -12.34 -5.17 -14.71
N THR A 184 -13.08 -5.44 -13.64
CA THR A 184 -12.75 -6.40 -12.59
C THR A 184 -14.03 -6.82 -11.85
N ILE A 185 -13.91 -7.33 -10.62
CA ILE A 185 -14.99 -7.56 -9.67
C ILE A 185 -14.88 -6.64 -8.45
N THR A 186 -15.98 -6.40 -7.75
CA THR A 186 -15.98 -5.67 -6.47
C THR A 186 -15.06 -6.38 -5.46
N PRO A 187 -14.02 -5.71 -4.94
CA PRO A 187 -13.16 -6.29 -3.91
C PRO A 187 -13.91 -6.44 -2.60
N LYS A 188 -13.41 -7.33 -1.73
CA LYS A 188 -13.85 -7.42 -0.35
C LYS A 188 -12.76 -6.89 0.59
N GLY A 189 -13.17 -6.31 1.71
CA GLY A 189 -12.27 -6.05 2.83
C GLY A 189 -11.72 -7.38 3.38
N TYR A 190 -10.50 -7.36 3.90
CA TYR A 190 -9.79 -8.57 4.31
C TYR A 190 -8.95 -8.35 5.55
N ALA A 191 -8.64 -9.43 6.24
CA ALA A 191 -7.73 -9.44 7.37
C ALA A 191 -6.28 -9.49 6.87
N ILE A 192 -5.36 -8.75 7.50
CA ILE A 192 -3.92 -8.99 7.32
C ILE A 192 -3.55 -10.41 7.77
N PRO A 193 -2.40 -10.97 7.35
CA PRO A 193 -1.91 -12.24 7.89
C PRO A 193 -1.83 -12.23 9.42
N MET A 194 -2.60 -13.10 10.08
CA MET A 194 -2.68 -13.19 11.55
C MET A 194 -1.93 -14.39 12.14
N ASP A 195 -1.37 -15.25 11.30
CA ASP A 195 -0.67 -16.48 11.69
C ASP A 195 0.82 -16.25 12.04
N GLY A 196 1.27 -15.00 12.08
CA GLY A 196 2.66 -14.61 12.35
C GLY A 196 2.86 -13.77 13.61
N PRO A 197 4.10 -13.35 13.89
CA PRO A 197 4.44 -12.51 15.03
C PRO A 197 3.66 -11.19 15.07
N VAL A 198 3.34 -10.59 13.91
CA VAL A 198 2.50 -9.37 13.87
C VAL A 198 1.09 -9.69 14.36
N GLY A 199 0.47 -10.75 13.84
CA GLY A 199 -0.84 -11.20 14.28
C GLY A 199 -0.90 -11.46 15.79
N ALA A 200 0.08 -12.18 16.33
CA ALA A 200 0.17 -12.46 17.77
C ALA A 200 0.31 -11.20 18.64
N LEU A 201 0.86 -10.10 18.11
CA LEU A 201 0.89 -8.81 18.79
C LEU A 201 -0.47 -8.10 18.70
N ILE A 202 -1.07 -8.08 17.51
CA ILE A 202 -2.36 -7.43 17.28
C ILE A 202 -3.48 -8.10 18.10
N GLU A 203 -3.46 -9.43 18.26
CA GLU A 203 -4.39 -10.19 19.12
C GLU A 203 -4.38 -9.76 20.59
N GLN A 204 -3.31 -9.07 21.04
CA GLN A 204 -3.20 -8.53 22.40
C GLN A 204 -3.76 -7.11 22.53
N THR A 205 -4.39 -6.59 21.48
CA THR A 205 -4.90 -5.23 21.39
C THR A 205 -6.34 -5.22 20.88
N GLU A 206 -7.01 -4.08 21.01
CA GLU A 206 -8.32 -3.83 20.38
C GLU A 206 -8.18 -3.30 18.93
N ILE A 207 -6.98 -3.35 18.35
CA ILE A 207 -6.74 -2.91 16.98
C ILE A 207 -7.46 -3.89 16.04
N SER A 208 -8.34 -3.38 15.19
CA SER A 208 -8.90 -4.17 14.09
C SER A 208 -7.77 -4.62 13.17
N TYR A 209 -7.73 -5.91 12.84
CA TYR A 209 -6.75 -6.46 11.89
C TYR A 209 -7.26 -6.44 10.43
N PHE A 210 -8.35 -5.73 10.17
CA PHE A 210 -8.96 -5.65 8.86
C PHE A 210 -8.53 -4.41 8.07
N ARG A 211 -8.52 -4.59 6.76
CA ARG A 211 -8.43 -3.52 5.77
C ARG A 211 -9.79 -3.38 5.07
N PRO A 212 -10.25 -2.14 4.81
CA PRO A 212 -11.48 -1.90 4.03
C PRO A 212 -11.36 -2.44 2.60
N ALA A 213 -12.47 -2.63 1.91
CA ALA A 213 -12.47 -3.02 0.50
C ALA A 213 -11.77 -1.94 -0.36
N HIS A 214 -10.79 -2.34 -1.17
CA HIS A 214 -10.02 -1.41 -2.01
C HIS A 214 -9.43 -2.08 -3.24
N VAL A 215 -9.08 -1.22 -4.22
CA VAL A 215 -8.31 -1.59 -5.42
C VAL A 215 -7.01 -0.78 -5.42
N HIS A 216 -5.90 -1.46 -5.64
CA HIS A 216 -4.59 -0.81 -5.71
C HIS A 216 -4.27 -0.33 -7.12
N PHE A 217 -3.49 0.76 -7.18
CA PHE A 217 -2.98 1.33 -8.40
C PHE A 217 -1.52 1.73 -8.22
N LEU A 218 -0.68 1.37 -9.19
CA LEU A 218 0.64 1.94 -9.43
C LEU A 218 0.59 2.61 -10.80
N LEU A 219 0.57 3.94 -10.80
CA LEU A 219 0.56 4.75 -12.01
C LEU A 219 1.97 5.22 -12.35
N THR A 220 2.34 5.06 -13.61
CA THR A 220 3.61 5.56 -14.16
C THR A 220 3.36 6.25 -15.49
N ALA A 221 4.03 7.38 -15.71
CA ALA A 221 3.99 8.13 -16.96
C ALA A 221 5.29 8.92 -17.14
N ASP A 222 5.76 9.07 -18.37
CA ASP A 222 6.98 9.81 -18.66
C ASP A 222 6.86 11.27 -18.19
N GLY A 223 7.82 11.72 -17.38
CA GLY A 223 7.85 13.09 -16.84
C GLY A 223 6.99 13.30 -15.58
N PHE A 224 6.41 12.25 -15.01
CA PHE A 224 5.62 12.30 -13.78
C PHE A 224 6.24 11.43 -12.68
N GLU A 225 6.06 11.85 -11.43
CA GLU A 225 6.38 11.04 -10.27
C GLU A 225 5.49 9.77 -10.26
N PRO A 226 6.04 8.58 -10.00
CA PRO A 226 5.23 7.39 -9.80
C PRO A 226 4.22 7.58 -8.67
N LEU A 227 2.97 7.19 -8.91
CA LEU A 227 1.89 7.27 -7.92
C LEU A 227 1.46 5.86 -7.52
N ILE A 228 1.76 5.49 -6.29
CA ILE A 228 1.16 4.32 -5.64
C ILE A 228 -0.03 4.81 -4.84
N THR A 229 -1.23 4.29 -5.12
CA THR A 229 -2.43 4.67 -4.39
C THR A 229 -3.47 3.56 -4.33
N HIS A 230 -4.54 3.76 -3.55
CA HIS A 230 -5.69 2.86 -3.47
C HIS A 230 -6.97 3.65 -3.71
N LEU A 231 -8.00 3.00 -4.25
CA LEU A 231 -9.37 3.50 -4.19
C LEU A 231 -10.18 2.61 -3.25
N PHE A 232 -10.84 3.22 -2.27
CA PHE A 232 -11.64 2.54 -1.25
C PHE A 232 -13.13 2.72 -1.55
N GLU A 233 -13.93 1.68 -1.32
CA GLU A 233 -15.39 1.80 -1.46
C GLU A 233 -16.00 2.67 -0.36
N GLU A 234 -16.83 3.66 -0.73
CA GLU A 234 -17.59 4.49 0.20
C GLU A 234 -18.52 3.65 1.08
N GLY A 235 -18.39 3.81 2.40
CA GLY A 235 -19.19 3.07 3.37
C GLY A 235 -18.69 1.63 3.63
N ALA A 236 -17.54 1.24 3.08
CA ALA A 236 -16.92 -0.04 3.40
C ALA A 236 -16.64 -0.16 4.91
N GLU A 237 -16.71 -1.40 5.40
CA GLU A 237 -16.31 -1.73 6.76
C GLU A 237 -14.81 -1.39 6.96
N TYR A 238 -14.45 -0.90 8.15
CA TYR A 238 -13.08 -0.56 8.55
C TYR A 238 -12.44 0.66 7.86
N LEU A 239 -13.21 1.50 7.16
CA LEU A 239 -12.68 2.74 6.54
C LEU A 239 -12.02 3.70 7.54
N ASP A 240 -12.50 3.77 8.78
CA ASP A 240 -11.97 4.64 9.84
C ASP A 240 -10.99 3.91 10.77
N SER A 241 -10.73 2.62 10.50
CA SER A 241 -9.91 1.74 11.34
C SER A 241 -8.99 0.83 10.53
N ASP A 242 -8.58 1.25 9.31
CA ASP A 242 -7.67 0.47 8.46
C ASP A 242 -6.36 0.19 9.23
N VAL A 243 -6.05 -1.10 9.43
CA VAL A 243 -4.93 -1.53 10.29
C VAL A 243 -3.56 -1.00 9.82
N VAL A 244 -3.44 -0.64 8.54
CA VAL A 244 -2.19 -0.11 7.96
C VAL A 244 -2.22 1.41 7.73
N PHE A 245 -3.26 2.10 8.21
CA PHE A 245 -3.42 3.56 8.11
C PHE A 245 -3.43 4.09 6.67
N GLY A 246 -3.90 3.28 5.71
CA GLY A 246 -3.82 3.56 4.27
C GLY A 246 -4.94 4.44 3.72
N THR A 247 -6.02 4.63 4.49
CA THR A 247 -7.22 5.37 4.08
C THR A 247 -7.03 6.88 4.10
N LYS A 248 -7.52 7.55 3.05
CA LYS A 248 -7.60 9.01 2.94
C LYS A 248 -8.94 9.39 2.33
N GLN A 249 -9.52 10.50 2.77
CA GLN A 249 -10.87 10.91 2.34
C GLN A 249 -10.97 11.10 0.82
N GLU A 250 -9.89 11.61 0.20
CA GLU A 250 -9.77 11.85 -1.24
C GLU A 250 -9.69 10.56 -2.06
N LEU A 251 -9.49 9.42 -1.41
CA LEU A 251 -9.37 8.10 -2.01
C LEU A 251 -10.62 7.23 -1.77
N VAL A 252 -11.64 7.77 -1.09
CA VAL A 252 -12.93 7.09 -0.88
C VAL A 252 -13.84 7.40 -2.07
N VAL A 253 -14.26 6.36 -2.78
CA VAL A 253 -15.00 6.43 -4.05
C VAL A 253 -16.32 5.71 -3.92
N ARG A 254 -17.38 6.30 -4.47
CA ARG A 254 -18.70 5.68 -4.47
C ARG A 254 -18.77 4.55 -5.49
N PHE A 255 -19.17 3.38 -5.02
CA PHE A 255 -19.41 2.20 -5.85
C PHE A 255 -20.90 2.14 -6.16
N GLU A 256 -21.28 2.60 -7.35
CA GLU A 256 -22.68 2.76 -7.76
C GLU A 256 -23.22 1.49 -8.44
N PRO A 257 -24.21 0.80 -7.87
CA PRO A 257 -24.85 -0.32 -8.53
C PRO A 257 -25.58 0.12 -9.81
N ARG A 258 -25.49 -0.72 -10.84
CA ARG A 258 -26.08 -0.54 -12.15
C ARG A 258 -26.83 -1.82 -12.54
N GLU A 259 -27.99 -1.64 -13.15
CA GLU A 259 -28.73 -2.72 -13.80
C GLU A 259 -28.03 -3.17 -15.10
N PRO A 260 -28.35 -4.37 -15.63
CA PRO A 260 -27.88 -4.80 -16.95
C PRO A 260 -28.05 -3.70 -18.02
N GLY A 261 -27.02 -3.47 -18.82
CA GLY A 261 -27.01 -2.37 -19.78
C GLY A 261 -25.62 -1.99 -20.28
N VAL A 262 -25.53 -0.80 -20.87
CA VAL A 262 -24.30 -0.27 -21.47
C VAL A 262 -23.24 -0.01 -20.40
N THR A 263 -22.02 -0.49 -20.65
CA THR A 263 -20.86 -0.35 -19.77
C THR A 263 -19.89 0.73 -20.27
N PRO A 264 -19.00 1.27 -19.42
CA PRO A 264 -18.11 2.39 -19.79
C PRO A 264 -17.12 2.10 -20.92
N ASP A 265 -16.82 0.82 -21.16
CA ASP A 265 -16.02 0.33 -22.29
C ASP A 265 -16.80 0.34 -23.63
N GLY A 266 -18.06 0.78 -23.64
CA GLY A 266 -18.95 0.76 -24.80
C GLY A 266 -19.59 -0.62 -25.05
N GLY A 267 -19.36 -1.58 -24.15
CA GLY A 267 -19.96 -2.91 -24.18
C GLY A 267 -21.37 -2.97 -23.59
N LEU A 268 -21.81 -4.20 -23.29
CA LEU A 268 -23.06 -4.50 -22.60
C LEU A 268 -22.79 -5.51 -21.49
N SER A 269 -23.30 -5.24 -20.29
CA SER A 269 -23.41 -6.22 -19.22
C SER A 269 -24.81 -6.83 -19.20
N GLU A 270 -24.89 -8.15 -19.25
CA GLU A 270 -26.15 -8.92 -19.13
C GLU A 270 -26.57 -9.12 -17.66
N VAL A 271 -25.71 -8.75 -16.71
CA VAL A 271 -25.92 -8.89 -15.27
C VAL A 271 -25.79 -7.52 -14.59
N PRO A 272 -26.35 -7.34 -13.37
CA PRO A 272 -26.04 -6.16 -12.55
C PRO A 272 -24.54 -6.02 -12.34
N TRP A 273 -24.07 -4.78 -12.33
CA TRP A 273 -22.65 -4.43 -12.24
C TRP A 273 -22.49 -3.16 -11.40
N VAL A 274 -21.25 -2.77 -11.12
CA VAL A 274 -20.92 -1.61 -10.28
C VAL A 274 -20.03 -0.65 -11.06
N LEU A 275 -20.32 0.64 -10.97
CA LEU A 275 -19.49 1.72 -11.51
C LEU A 275 -18.79 2.44 -10.37
N ALA A 276 -17.48 2.67 -10.50
CA ALA A 276 -16.81 3.72 -9.73
C ALA A 276 -16.05 4.66 -10.68
N GLU A 277 -16.20 5.96 -10.43
CA GLU A 277 -15.59 7.01 -11.25
C GLU A 277 -14.52 7.74 -10.43
N TYR A 278 -13.30 7.84 -10.96
CA TYR A 278 -12.20 8.53 -10.30
C TYR A 278 -11.23 9.17 -11.30
N ASP A 279 -10.85 10.41 -11.05
CA ASP A 279 -9.83 11.09 -11.86
C ASP A 279 -8.49 11.11 -11.10
N PHE A 280 -7.48 10.47 -11.67
CA PHE A 280 -6.12 10.54 -11.15
C PHE A 280 -5.44 11.83 -11.58
N VAL A 281 -4.80 12.51 -10.63
CA VAL A 281 -3.98 13.68 -10.88
C VAL A 281 -2.53 13.37 -10.55
N LEU A 282 -1.68 13.32 -11.57
CA LEU A 282 -0.26 13.01 -11.41
C LEU A 282 0.57 14.27 -11.16
N GLN A 283 1.53 14.15 -10.26
CA GLN A 283 2.54 15.17 -9.97
C GLN A 283 3.63 15.11 -11.05
N PRO A 284 3.89 16.18 -11.82
CA PRO A 284 5.05 16.24 -12.70
C PRO A 284 6.34 16.13 -11.88
N CYS A 285 7.34 15.44 -12.43
CA CYS A 285 8.68 15.41 -11.86
C CYS A 285 9.23 16.82 -11.70
N ALA A 286 10.00 17.06 -10.63
CA ALA A 286 10.70 18.33 -10.49
C ALA A 286 11.62 18.55 -11.71
N PRO A 287 11.64 19.75 -12.30
CA PRO A 287 12.60 20.05 -13.36
C PRO A 287 14.02 19.84 -12.84
N GLN A 288 14.81 19.02 -13.54
CA GLN A 288 16.22 18.76 -13.24
C GLN A 288 17.08 20.03 -13.41
#